data_AF-A0A4W5RND4-F1
#
_entry.id   AF-A0A4W5RND4-F1
#
_cell.length_a   1.000
_cell.length_b   1.000
_cell.length_c   1.000
_cell.angle_alpha   90.00
_cell.angle_beta   90.00
_cell.angle_gamma   90.00
#
_symmetry.space_group_name_H-M   'P 1'
#
loop_
_entity.id
_entity.type
_entity.pdbx_description
1 polymer ?
#
loop_
_entity_poly.entity_id
_entity_poly.type
_entity_poly.pdbx_seq_one_letter_code
_entity_poly.pdbx_strand_id
1 'polypeptide(L)'
;MAGVNLNEESARILATNSELVGTHIRSCKDEAFLHPGLLHRRILETAKKFGVSEIPMEAVNFISHATQSRLRTVLEKVSSIAQHRMDGGKDEEWYEQSADVRSQLKFFEQLERIEKQRKDEQEREILLKAAKSRSRQEDPEQARLKQKAKEMQQHEMSLVRQRDANLTALAAIGPRKKRKMDSPGATPLGTEVSGSSVGSPGASSSPSTSSQRQRQRITRVNLRDFIFYMEQERETAHSLLLYRALLK
;
A
#
# COMPACT_ATOMS: atom_id res chain seq x y z
N MET A 1 18.79 27.19 61.29
CA MET A 1 17.83 26.62 60.31
C MET A 1 17.26 27.80 59.53
N ALA A 2 17.50 27.87 58.22
CA ALA A 2 17.05 28.98 57.39
C ALA A 2 15.51 28.96 57.33
N GLY A 3 14.87 30.02 57.82
CA GLY A 3 13.42 30.14 57.83
C GLY A 3 12.91 30.28 56.40
N VAL A 4 12.12 29.31 55.96
CA VAL A 4 11.39 29.41 54.69
C VAL A 4 10.20 30.32 54.93
N ASN A 5 10.17 31.47 54.26
CA ASN A 5 9.06 32.41 54.37
C ASN A 5 7.90 31.91 53.50
N LEU A 6 6.94 31.25 54.13
CA LEU A 6 5.77 30.64 53.47
C LEU A 6 4.96 31.67 52.65
N ASN A 7 4.98 32.95 53.03
CA ASN A 7 4.30 34.01 52.28
C ASN A 7 5.04 34.37 50.99
N GLU A 8 6.37 34.29 50.98
CA GLU A 8 7.18 34.52 49.78
C GLU A 8 7.10 33.32 48.82
N GLU A 9 7.09 32.10 49.36
CA GLU A 9 6.94 30.88 48.58
C GLU A 9 5.53 30.78 47.95
N SER A 10 4.47 31.10 48.70
CA SER A 10 3.10 31.15 48.16
C SER A 10 2.91 32.25 47.12
N ALA A 11 3.51 33.43 47.31
CA ALA A 11 3.50 34.50 46.31
C ALA A 11 4.23 34.07 45.02
N ARG A 12 5.36 33.37 45.13
CA ARG A 12 6.07 32.80 43.97
C ARG A 12 5.25 31.72 43.29
N ILE A 13 4.64 30.79 44.02
CA ILE A 13 3.76 29.75 43.44
C ILE A 13 2.60 30.40 42.68
N LEU A 14 1.95 31.43 43.22
CA LEU A 14 0.86 32.13 42.54
C LEU A 14 1.34 32.92 41.30
N ALA A 15 2.48 33.59 41.37
CA ALA A 15 3.06 34.33 40.24
C ALA A 15 3.53 33.39 39.11
N THR A 16 4.19 32.28 39.44
CA THR A 16 4.69 31.31 38.46
C THR A 16 3.55 30.52 37.82
N ASN A 17 2.50 30.18 38.60
CA ASN A 17 1.28 29.62 38.04
C ASN A 17 0.51 30.64 37.19
N SER A 18 0.58 31.94 37.48
CA SER A 18 -0.05 32.97 36.64
C SER A 18 0.62 33.11 35.27
N GLU A 19 1.95 33.01 35.17
CA GLU A 19 2.65 33.05 33.87
C GLU A 19 2.37 31.81 33.00
N LEU A 20 2.21 30.63 33.63
CA LEU A 20 1.98 29.36 32.92
C LEU A 20 0.49 29.05 32.68
N VAL A 21 -0.42 29.49 33.57
CA VAL A 21 -1.87 29.18 33.52
C VAL A 21 -2.68 30.35 32.92
N GLY A 22 -2.13 31.56 32.82
CA GLY A 22 -2.84 32.74 32.29
C GLY A 22 -2.60 33.08 30.82
N THR A 23 -1.50 32.62 30.20
CA THR A 23 -1.09 33.05 28.85
C THR A 23 -1.76 32.26 27.71
N HIS A 24 -2.46 31.17 28.01
CA HIS A 24 -3.20 30.37 27.03
C HIS A 24 -4.57 29.91 27.55
N ILE A 25 -5.32 30.81 28.17
CA ILE A 25 -6.78 30.69 28.05
C ILE A 25 -7.11 31.07 26.61
N ARG A 26 -6.88 30.15 25.66
CA ARG A 26 -7.64 30.17 24.41
C ARG A 26 -9.08 29.97 24.85
N SER A 27 -9.75 31.06 25.16
CA SER A 27 -11.20 31.16 25.11
C SER A 27 -11.54 30.92 23.64
N CYS A 28 -11.54 29.64 23.25
CA CYS A 28 -12.00 29.21 21.96
C CYS A 28 -13.44 29.69 21.91
N LYS A 29 -13.72 30.67 21.03
CA LYS A 29 -15.10 30.96 20.71
C LYS A 29 -15.74 29.66 20.25
N ASP A 30 -16.91 29.35 20.78
CA ASP A 30 -17.67 28.18 20.39
C ASP A 30 -18.17 28.39 18.96
N GLU A 31 -17.29 28.09 17.99
CA GLU A 31 -17.56 28.26 16.57
C GLU A 31 -18.00 26.92 15.99
N ALA A 32 -19.21 26.94 15.43
CA ALA A 32 -19.75 25.77 14.75
C ALA A 32 -18.86 25.39 13.55
N PHE A 33 -18.39 24.14 13.55
CA PHE A 33 -17.64 23.53 12.45
C PHE A 33 -18.40 23.51 11.11
N LEU A 34 -19.70 23.20 11.14
CA LEU A 34 -20.60 23.22 9.99
C LEU A 34 -21.31 24.57 9.87
N HIS A 35 -21.73 24.92 8.65
CA HIS A 35 -22.46 26.17 8.42
C HIS A 35 -23.86 26.14 9.07
N PRO A 36 -24.12 26.92 10.15
CA PRO A 36 -25.31 26.74 10.98
C PRO A 36 -26.63 27.01 10.25
N GLY A 37 -26.68 28.02 9.37
CA GLY A 37 -27.91 28.39 8.67
C GLY A 37 -28.42 27.33 7.70
N LEU A 38 -27.52 26.71 6.94
CA LEU A 38 -27.86 25.63 6.01
C LEU A 38 -28.20 24.34 6.77
N LEU A 39 -27.46 24.03 7.83
CA LEU A 39 -27.70 22.88 8.67
C LEU A 39 -29.06 22.99 9.37
N HIS A 40 -29.34 24.12 10.02
CA HIS A 40 -30.62 24.39 10.68
C HIS A 40 -31.81 24.26 9.72
N ARG A 41 -31.72 24.85 8.52
CA ARG A 41 -32.76 24.72 7.49
C ARG A 41 -33.00 23.25 7.10
N ARG A 42 -31.94 22.47 6.86
CA ARG A 42 -32.05 21.05 6.50
C ARG A 42 -32.65 20.20 7.62
N ILE A 43 -32.23 20.45 8.86
CA ILE A 43 -32.78 19.74 10.03
C ILE A 43 -34.26 20.11 10.18
N LEU A 44 -34.64 21.40 10.11
CA LEU A 44 -36.03 21.84 10.16
C LEU A 44 -36.90 21.25 9.04
N GLU A 45 -36.43 21.24 7.79
CA GLU A 45 -37.13 20.61 6.66
C GLU A 45 -37.39 19.12 6.90
N THR A 46 -36.47 18.44 7.58
CA THR A 46 -36.60 17.02 7.92
C THR A 46 -37.55 16.83 9.10
N ALA A 47 -37.39 17.63 10.16
CA ALA A 47 -38.15 17.56 11.40
C ALA A 47 -39.63 17.92 11.22
N LYS A 48 -39.94 18.85 10.31
CA LYS A 48 -41.33 19.18 9.92
C LYS A 48 -42.11 17.98 9.40
N LYS A 49 -41.45 17.03 8.72
CA LYS A 49 -42.08 15.78 8.24
C LYS A 49 -42.52 14.87 9.40
N PHE A 50 -41.93 15.07 10.58
CA PHE A 50 -42.24 14.36 11.81
C PHE A 50 -43.06 15.21 12.79
N GLY A 51 -43.61 16.35 12.34
CA GLY A 51 -44.46 17.23 13.17
C GLY A 51 -43.70 18.18 14.10
N VAL A 52 -42.37 18.29 13.99
CA VAL A 52 -41.57 19.22 14.80
C VAL A 52 -41.41 20.54 14.05
N SER A 53 -41.94 21.62 14.64
CA SER A 53 -41.98 22.95 14.02
C SER A 53 -40.74 23.82 14.29
N GLU A 54 -40.08 23.62 15.44
CA GLU A 54 -38.98 24.47 15.90
C GLU A 54 -37.81 23.65 16.42
N ILE A 55 -36.59 24.13 16.17
CA ILE A 55 -35.33 23.50 16.59
C ILE A 55 -34.41 24.60 17.11
N PRO A 56 -33.93 24.51 18.37
CA PRO A 56 -33.06 25.52 18.95
C PRO A 56 -31.69 25.53 18.25
N MET A 57 -31.09 26.72 18.14
CA MET A 57 -29.78 26.89 17.49
C MET A 57 -28.66 26.17 18.26
N GLU A 58 -28.78 26.05 19.58
CA GLU A 58 -27.85 25.30 20.42
C GLU A 58 -27.74 23.83 20.01
N ALA A 59 -28.86 23.19 19.65
CA ALA A 59 -28.84 21.82 19.16
C ALA A 59 -28.11 21.70 17.81
N VAL A 60 -28.26 22.69 16.94
CA VAL A 60 -27.54 22.75 15.65
C VAL A 60 -26.04 22.87 15.86
N ASN A 61 -25.62 23.75 16.78
CA ASN A 61 -24.22 23.91 17.15
C ASN A 61 -23.67 22.61 17.76
N PHE A 62 -24.42 21.98 18.67
CA PHE A 62 -24.02 20.71 19.27
C PHE A 62 -23.83 19.59 18.23
N ILE A 63 -24.76 19.45 17.27
CA ILE A 63 -24.64 18.50 16.15
C ILE A 63 -23.39 18.79 15.31
N SER A 64 -23.09 20.07 15.09
CA SER A 64 -21.90 20.51 14.37
C SER A 64 -20.61 20.09 15.10
N HIS A 65 -20.52 20.28 16.41
CA HIS A 65 -19.38 19.82 17.22
C HIS A 65 -19.30 18.29 17.30
N ALA A 66 -20.43 17.61 17.44
CA ALA A 66 -20.48 16.14 17.41
C ALA A 66 -19.97 15.60 16.06
N THR A 67 -20.32 16.27 14.95
CA THR A 67 -19.82 15.92 13.62
C THR A 67 -18.31 16.14 13.53
N GLN A 68 -17.80 17.28 14.01
CA GLN A 68 -16.36 17.55 14.06
C GLN A 68 -15.61 16.49 14.88
N SER A 69 -16.14 16.13 16.05
CA SER A 69 -15.57 15.10 16.93
C SER A 69 -15.53 13.74 16.23
N ARG A 70 -16.64 13.34 15.58
CA ARG A 70 -16.69 12.10 14.81
C ARG A 70 -15.67 12.10 13.67
N LEU A 71 -15.55 13.19 12.91
CA LEU A 71 -14.56 13.29 11.83
C LEU A 71 -13.12 13.22 12.35
N ARG A 72 -12.84 13.79 13.53
CA ARG A 72 -11.54 13.67 14.17
C ARG A 72 -11.22 12.21 14.51
N THR A 73 -12.16 11.49 15.14
CA THR A 73 -12.01 10.06 15.43
C THR A 73 -11.79 9.22 14.17
N VAL A 74 -12.54 9.50 13.10
CA VAL A 74 -12.36 8.83 11.80
C VAL A 74 -10.93 9.06 11.28
N LEU A 75 -10.46 10.31 11.29
CA LEU A 75 -9.13 10.66 10.82
C LEU A 75 -8.02 10.02 11.65
N GLU A 76 -8.15 9.97 12.98
CA GLU A 76 -7.20 9.31 13.88
C GLU A 76 -7.08 7.82 13.57
N LYS A 77 -8.22 7.11 13.47
CA LYS A 77 -8.26 5.68 13.17
C LYS A 77 -7.69 5.37 11.79
N VAL A 78 -8.12 6.12 10.77
CA VAL A 78 -7.63 5.92 9.39
C VAL A 78 -6.14 6.25 9.27
N SER A 79 -5.65 7.25 10.01
CA SER A 79 -4.21 7.56 10.05
C SER A 79 -3.41 6.43 10.68
N SER A 80 -3.89 5.84 11.78
CA SER A 80 -3.28 4.66 12.41
C SER A 80 -3.25 3.47 11.44
N ILE A 81 -4.35 3.19 10.73
CA ILE A 81 -4.40 2.14 9.70
C ILE A 81 -3.35 2.40 8.59
N ALA A 82 -3.27 3.65 8.11
CA ALA A 82 -2.32 4.02 7.07
C ALA A 82 -0.86 3.90 7.54
N GLN A 83 -0.58 4.23 8.81
CA GLN A 83 0.73 4.01 9.44
C GLN A 83 1.06 2.52 9.54
N HIS A 84 0.17 1.69 10.07
CA HIS A 84 0.36 0.24 10.14
C HIS A 84 0.61 -0.42 8.77
N ARG A 85 0.03 0.13 7.70
CA ARG A 85 0.31 -0.35 6.35
C ARG A 85 1.71 0.05 5.86
N MET A 86 2.20 1.23 6.26
CA MET A 86 3.50 1.75 5.84
C MET A 86 4.66 1.17 6.66
N ASP A 87 4.44 1.01 7.97
CA ASP A 87 5.36 0.35 8.90
C ASP A 87 5.19 -1.15 8.72
N GLY A 88 6.00 -1.73 7.83
CA GLY A 88 5.97 -3.16 7.49
C GLY A 88 6.35 -4.12 8.62
N GLY A 89 6.18 -3.73 9.89
CA GLY A 89 6.37 -4.57 11.08
C GLY A 89 7.79 -5.04 11.34
N LYS A 90 8.80 -4.42 10.69
CA LYS A 90 10.19 -4.91 10.73
C LYS A 90 11.10 -4.21 11.74
N ASP A 91 10.68 -3.06 12.27
CA ASP A 91 11.53 -2.20 13.11
C ASP A 91 11.10 -2.16 14.58
N GLU A 92 10.00 -2.82 14.96
CA GLU A 92 9.51 -2.77 16.33
C GLU A 92 9.90 -4.05 17.10
N GLU A 93 10.82 -3.90 18.05
CA GLU A 93 11.40 -4.95 18.91
C GLU A 93 10.34 -5.76 19.69
N TRP A 94 9.10 -5.26 19.76
CA TRP A 94 7.99 -5.85 20.50
C TRP A 94 7.03 -6.69 19.66
N TYR A 95 7.19 -6.79 18.33
CA TYR A 95 6.31 -7.57 17.48
C TYR A 95 6.98 -8.86 16.98
N GLU A 96 6.37 -9.99 17.31
CA GLU A 96 6.77 -11.30 16.78
C GLU A 96 5.82 -11.73 15.66
N GLN A 97 6.36 -12.27 14.58
CA GLN A 97 5.56 -12.76 13.47
C GLN A 97 4.80 -14.03 13.87
N SER A 98 3.51 -13.90 14.19
CA SER A 98 2.69 -15.03 14.64
C SER A 98 2.46 -16.09 13.55
N ALA A 99 2.29 -15.70 12.29
CA ALA A 99 2.10 -16.63 11.17
C ALA A 99 2.52 -16.01 9.84
N ASP A 100 3.16 -16.79 8.97
CA ASP A 100 3.50 -16.37 7.60
C ASP A 100 2.59 -17.04 6.56
N VAL A 101 1.29 -16.76 6.67
CA VAL A 101 0.26 -17.32 5.77
C VAL A 101 0.55 -16.99 4.30
N ARG A 102 1.18 -15.85 4.03
CA ARG A 102 1.48 -15.41 2.67
C ARG A 102 2.58 -16.26 2.02
N SER A 103 3.62 -16.65 2.75
CA SER A 103 4.61 -17.60 2.22
C SER A 103 4.04 -19.00 2.11
N GLN A 104 3.22 -19.43 3.07
CA GLN A 104 2.51 -20.72 3.00
C GLN A 104 1.63 -20.81 1.74
N LEU A 105 0.85 -19.77 1.42
CA LEU A 105 0.07 -19.69 0.19
C LEU A 105 0.95 -19.77 -1.08
N LYS A 106 2.09 -19.07 -1.10
CA LYS A 106 3.04 -19.16 -2.22
C LYS A 106 3.62 -20.55 -2.37
N PHE A 107 3.86 -21.25 -1.26
CA PHE A 107 4.32 -22.63 -1.26
C PHE A 107 3.27 -23.57 -1.86
N PHE A 108 2.00 -23.44 -1.47
CA PHE A 108 0.90 -24.19 -2.09
C PHE A 108 0.78 -23.91 -3.59
N GLU A 109 0.87 -22.64 -4.01
CA GLU A 109 0.85 -22.27 -5.43
C GLU A 109 2.04 -22.91 -6.18
N GLN A 110 3.21 -23.02 -5.55
CA GLN A 110 4.35 -23.72 -6.13
C GLN A 110 4.16 -25.24 -6.22
N LEU A 111 3.57 -25.86 -5.19
CA LEU A 111 3.21 -27.27 -5.23
C LEU A 111 2.22 -27.57 -6.37
N GLU A 112 1.20 -26.74 -6.54
CA GLU A 112 0.22 -26.89 -7.63
C GLU A 112 0.91 -26.80 -9.00
N ARG A 113 1.86 -25.88 -9.18
CA ARG A 113 2.66 -25.80 -10.42
C ARG A 113 3.48 -27.07 -10.68
N ILE A 114 4.10 -27.63 -9.65
CA ILE A 114 4.90 -28.87 -9.77
C ILE A 114 3.99 -30.07 -10.08
N GLU A 115 2.83 -30.16 -9.42
CA GLU A 115 1.87 -31.24 -9.68
C GLU A 115 1.35 -31.18 -11.11
N LYS A 116 1.04 -29.98 -11.60
CA LYS A 116 0.65 -29.76 -13.00
C LYS A 116 1.76 -30.18 -13.96
N GLN A 117 3.00 -29.77 -13.73
CA GLN A 117 4.15 -30.19 -14.54
C GLN A 117 4.29 -31.71 -14.59
N ARG A 118 4.16 -32.40 -13.45
CA ARG A 118 4.24 -33.86 -13.39
C ARG A 118 3.13 -34.53 -14.22
N LYS A 119 1.90 -33.99 -14.20
CA LYS A 119 0.79 -34.50 -15.02
C LYS A 119 1.06 -34.27 -16.51
N ASP A 120 1.50 -33.07 -16.88
CA ASP A 120 1.85 -32.73 -18.27
C ASP A 120 2.98 -33.63 -18.80
N GLU A 121 3.99 -33.94 -17.97
CA GLU A 121 5.08 -34.85 -18.29
C GLU A 121 4.59 -36.30 -18.47
N GLN A 122 3.69 -36.78 -17.61
CA GLN A 122 3.08 -38.10 -17.74
C GLN A 122 2.26 -38.22 -19.03
N GLU A 123 1.46 -37.22 -19.37
CA GLU A 123 0.70 -37.20 -20.63
C GLU A 123 1.64 -37.21 -21.85
N ARG A 124 2.73 -36.44 -21.79
CA ARG A 124 3.76 -36.42 -22.83
C ARG A 124 4.47 -37.77 -22.96
N GLU A 125 4.78 -38.43 -21.85
CA GLU A 125 5.40 -39.76 -21.87
C GLU A 125 4.48 -40.81 -22.49
N ILE A 126 3.19 -40.80 -22.16
CA ILE A 126 2.18 -41.69 -22.76
C ILE A 126 2.11 -41.49 -24.28
N LEU A 127 2.07 -40.24 -24.75
CA LEU A 127 2.06 -39.91 -26.17
C LEU A 127 3.33 -40.41 -26.88
N LEU A 128 4.51 -40.21 -26.28
CA LEU A 128 5.78 -40.69 -26.82
C LEU A 128 5.86 -42.23 -26.82
N LYS A 129 5.35 -42.89 -25.79
CA LYS A 129 5.30 -44.35 -25.68
C LYS A 129 4.36 -44.96 -26.72
N ALA A 130 3.19 -44.35 -26.94
CA ALA A 130 2.27 -44.74 -28.01
C ALA A 130 2.92 -44.61 -29.39
N ALA A 131 3.64 -43.51 -29.65
CA ALA A 131 4.33 -43.28 -30.92
C ALA A 131 5.48 -44.27 -31.20
N LYS A 132 6.17 -44.76 -30.15
CA LYS A 132 7.25 -45.76 -30.24
C LYS A 132 6.76 -47.20 -30.36
N SER A 133 5.48 -47.48 -30.10
CA SER A 133 4.93 -48.82 -30.22
C SER A 133 4.97 -49.31 -31.68
N ARG A 134 5.50 -50.52 -31.89
CA ARG A 134 5.63 -51.16 -33.22
C ARG A 134 4.46 -52.12 -33.53
N SER A 135 3.33 -51.92 -32.84
CA SER A 135 2.10 -52.68 -33.05
C SER A 135 1.67 -52.55 -34.52
N ARG A 136 1.60 -53.69 -35.23
CA ARG A 136 1.39 -53.77 -36.68
C ARG A 136 -0.04 -54.20 -36.99
N GLN A 137 -1.03 -53.61 -36.31
CA GLN A 137 -2.43 -53.74 -36.70
C GLN A 137 -3.21 -52.48 -36.31
N GLU A 138 -3.97 -51.98 -37.27
CA GLU A 138 -4.63 -50.67 -37.33
C GLU A 138 -5.70 -50.49 -36.26
N ASP A 139 -5.40 -49.68 -35.24
CA ASP A 139 -6.41 -49.01 -34.44
C ASP A 139 -6.44 -47.51 -34.85
N PRO A 140 -7.57 -46.98 -35.38
CA PRO A 140 -7.67 -45.58 -35.77
C PRO A 140 -7.33 -44.61 -34.63
N GLU A 141 -7.51 -45.02 -33.37
CA GLU A 141 -7.09 -44.22 -32.21
C GLU A 141 -5.55 -44.17 -32.05
N GLN A 142 -4.84 -45.26 -32.31
CA GLN A 142 -3.36 -45.26 -32.29
C GLN A 142 -2.75 -44.40 -33.40
N ALA A 143 -3.37 -44.38 -34.60
CA ALA A 143 -2.95 -43.52 -35.69
C ALA A 143 -3.10 -42.03 -35.32
N ARG A 144 -4.22 -41.66 -34.69
CA ARG A 144 -4.44 -40.29 -34.16
C ARG A 144 -3.44 -39.92 -33.08
N LEU A 145 -3.14 -40.81 -32.13
CA LEU A 145 -2.12 -40.57 -31.10
C LEU A 145 -0.73 -40.35 -31.70
N LYS A 146 -0.35 -41.15 -32.70
CA LYS A 146 0.94 -41.01 -33.41
C LYS A 146 1.03 -39.70 -34.20
N GLN A 147 -0.07 -39.28 -34.84
CA GLN A 147 -0.14 -37.98 -35.51
C GLN A 147 -0.02 -36.82 -34.51
N LYS A 148 -0.77 -36.88 -33.39
CA LYS A 148 -0.71 -35.90 -32.30
C LYS A 148 0.69 -35.80 -31.69
N ALA A 149 1.40 -36.91 -31.54
CA ALA A 149 2.78 -36.93 -31.07
C ALA A 149 3.76 -36.27 -32.05
N LYS A 150 3.61 -36.50 -33.37
CA LYS A 150 4.43 -35.83 -34.40
C LYS A 150 4.17 -34.32 -34.42
N GLU A 151 2.92 -33.91 -34.33
CA GLU A 151 2.53 -32.49 -34.29
C GLU A 151 3.10 -31.79 -33.03
N MET A 152 3.01 -32.43 -31.87
CA MET A 152 3.61 -31.94 -30.62
C MET A 152 5.13 -31.77 -30.76
N GLN A 153 5.83 -32.75 -31.35
CA GLN A 153 7.27 -32.67 -31.57
C GLN A 153 7.64 -31.53 -32.55
N GLN A 154 6.85 -31.34 -33.60
CA GLN A 154 7.06 -30.25 -34.56
C GLN A 154 6.80 -28.88 -33.92
N HIS A 155 5.75 -28.76 -33.10
CA HIS A 155 5.45 -27.55 -32.35
C HIS A 155 6.59 -27.19 -31.38
N GLU A 156 7.10 -28.17 -30.62
CA GLU A 156 8.22 -27.95 -29.70
C GLU A 156 9.49 -27.48 -30.42
N MET A 157 9.86 -28.12 -31.53
CA MET A 157 11.00 -27.68 -32.34
C MET A 157 10.81 -26.26 -32.88
N SER A 158 9.59 -25.90 -33.29
CA SER A 158 9.29 -24.54 -33.76
C SER A 158 9.44 -23.49 -32.65
N LEU A 159 9.06 -23.85 -31.42
CA LEU A 159 9.10 -22.97 -30.26
C LEU A 159 10.53 -22.78 -29.74
N VAL A 160 11.35 -23.83 -29.76
CA VAL A 160 12.80 -23.74 -29.51
C VAL A 160 13.45 -22.83 -30.55
N ARG A 161 13.20 -23.07 -31.85
CA ARG A 161 13.73 -22.22 -32.93
C ARG A 161 13.32 -20.76 -32.79
N GLN A 162 12.09 -20.49 -32.35
CA GLN A 162 11.61 -19.13 -32.10
C GLN A 162 12.32 -18.48 -30.90
N ARG A 163 12.52 -19.22 -29.79
CA ARG A 163 13.29 -18.74 -28.64
C ARG A 163 14.73 -18.43 -29.01
N ASP A 164 15.38 -19.29 -29.79
CA ASP A 164 16.76 -19.10 -30.25
C ASP A 164 16.88 -17.87 -31.17
N ALA A 165 15.91 -17.68 -32.06
CA ALA A 165 15.82 -16.48 -32.91
C ALA A 165 15.66 -15.20 -32.07
N ASN A 166 14.81 -15.23 -31.03
CA ASN A 166 14.63 -14.10 -30.11
C ASN A 166 15.88 -13.80 -29.30
N LEU A 167 16.59 -14.82 -28.79
CA LEU A 167 17.86 -14.66 -28.08
C LEU A 167 18.93 -14.03 -28.99
N THR A 168 19.00 -14.50 -30.24
CA THR A 168 19.93 -13.96 -31.24
C THR A 168 19.57 -12.52 -31.62
N ALA A 169 18.28 -12.20 -31.75
CA ALA A 169 17.82 -10.84 -31.98
C ALA A 169 18.17 -9.89 -30.82
N LEU A 170 17.99 -10.33 -29.57
CA LEU A 170 18.37 -9.55 -28.38
C LEU A 170 19.89 -9.33 -28.29
N ALA A 171 20.69 -10.34 -28.63
CA ALA A 171 22.15 -10.20 -28.71
C ALA A 171 22.58 -9.23 -29.83
N ALA A 172 21.87 -9.25 -30.96
CA ALA A 172 22.15 -8.36 -32.11
C ALA A 172 21.70 -6.91 -31.90
N ILE A 173 20.68 -6.65 -31.09
CA ILE A 173 20.20 -5.29 -30.78
C ILE A 173 21.26 -4.45 -30.01
N GLY A 174 22.14 -5.10 -29.25
CA GLY A 174 23.26 -4.47 -28.54
C GLY A 174 22.84 -3.46 -27.43
N PRO A 175 23.79 -2.96 -26.61
CA PRO A 175 23.50 -1.98 -25.57
C PRO A 175 23.08 -0.65 -26.20
N ARG A 176 21.77 -0.42 -26.30
CA ARG A 176 21.24 0.82 -26.87
C ARG A 176 21.42 1.96 -25.88
N LYS A 177 22.50 2.72 -26.02
CA LYS A 177 22.67 4.04 -25.37
C LYS A 177 21.47 4.89 -25.81
N LYS A 178 20.51 5.13 -24.92
CA LYS A 178 19.36 5.98 -25.24
C LYS A 178 19.91 7.36 -25.63
N ARG A 179 19.89 7.68 -26.92
CA ARG A 179 20.02 9.07 -27.36
C ARG A 179 18.82 9.78 -26.73
N LYS A 180 19.10 10.68 -25.77
CA LYS A 180 18.10 11.62 -25.29
C LYS A 180 17.67 12.42 -26.53
N MET A 181 16.39 12.36 -26.84
CA MET A 181 15.80 13.24 -27.84
C MET A 181 15.80 14.64 -27.22
N ASP A 182 16.65 15.51 -27.75
CA ASP A 182 16.82 16.89 -27.29
C ASP A 182 15.54 17.70 -27.54
N SER A 183 15.07 18.35 -26.48
CA SER A 183 14.15 19.50 -26.54
C SER A 183 15.00 20.76 -26.31
N PRO A 184 14.83 21.84 -27.09
CA PRO A 184 15.72 22.99 -27.01
C PRO A 184 15.32 23.90 -25.83
N GLY A 185 16.30 24.28 -25.00
CA GLY A 185 16.12 25.36 -24.02
C GLY A 185 17.13 25.37 -22.87
N ALA A 186 17.94 26.43 -22.85
CA ALA A 186 18.78 26.93 -21.75
C ALA A 186 20.20 26.35 -21.56
N THR A 187 21.14 27.11 -22.13
CA THR A 187 22.55 27.45 -21.83
C THR A 187 23.35 26.82 -20.66
N PRO A 188 24.70 26.79 -20.79
CA PRO A 188 25.60 25.91 -20.05
C PRO A 188 26.25 26.57 -18.83
N LEU A 189 26.66 25.77 -17.85
CA LEU A 189 27.75 26.12 -16.94
C LEU A 189 28.41 24.85 -16.38
N GLY A 190 29.75 24.80 -16.43
CA GLY A 190 30.55 23.95 -15.55
C GLY A 190 31.16 22.70 -16.18
N THR A 191 32.09 22.90 -17.10
CA THR A 191 33.25 22.02 -17.33
C THR A 191 33.96 21.74 -16.00
N GLU A 192 34.28 20.49 -15.69
CA GLU A 192 35.54 20.07 -15.03
C GLU A 192 35.69 18.53 -15.14
N VAL A 193 36.70 18.13 -15.94
CA VAL A 193 37.67 17.04 -15.74
C VAL A 193 37.18 15.59 -15.53
N SER A 194 37.39 14.78 -16.58
CA SER A 194 37.63 13.34 -16.47
C SER A 194 39.07 13.08 -16.03
N GLY A 195 39.23 12.47 -14.85
CA GLY A 195 40.47 11.86 -14.40
C GLY A 195 40.37 10.34 -14.48
N SER A 196 41.19 9.75 -15.34
CA SER A 196 41.45 8.31 -15.43
C SER A 196 42.36 7.85 -14.28
N SER A 197 42.02 6.75 -13.59
CA SER A 197 43.03 5.89 -12.96
C SER A 197 42.56 4.44 -12.86
N VAL A 198 43.47 3.57 -13.30
CA VAL A 198 43.50 2.11 -13.15
C VAL A 198 44.06 1.79 -11.76
N GLY A 199 43.54 0.76 -11.07
CA GLY A 199 44.18 0.19 -9.89
C GLY A 199 43.25 -0.63 -9.01
N SER A 200 43.50 -1.94 -8.94
CA SER A 200 42.74 -2.96 -8.19
C SER A 200 43.03 -2.94 -6.66
N PRO A 201 42.72 -3.99 -5.88
CA PRO A 201 41.65 -4.01 -4.88
C PRO A 201 42.17 -4.04 -3.43
N GLY A 202 41.35 -3.67 -2.46
CA GLY A 202 41.64 -4.03 -1.07
C GLY A 202 40.95 -3.20 0.00
N ALA A 203 40.27 -3.94 0.88
CA ALA A 203 40.06 -3.68 2.31
C ALA A 203 38.86 -2.84 2.79
N SER A 204 38.16 -3.50 3.72
CA SER A 204 37.35 -3.00 4.83
C SER A 204 36.03 -2.31 4.52
N SER A 205 35.00 -3.15 4.44
CA SER A 205 33.60 -2.81 4.73
C SER A 205 33.46 -2.31 6.17
N SER A 206 33.38 -1.00 6.34
CA SER A 206 32.74 -0.38 7.51
C SER A 206 31.25 -0.22 7.19
N PRO A 207 30.31 -0.70 8.01
CA PRO A 207 28.91 -0.41 7.80
C PRO A 207 28.69 1.06 8.14
N SER A 208 28.63 1.91 7.12
CA SER A 208 28.07 3.25 7.27
C SER A 208 26.59 3.08 7.62
N THR A 209 26.27 3.24 8.90
CA THR A 209 24.92 3.57 9.35
C THR A 209 24.57 4.92 8.76
N SER A 210 24.12 4.90 7.50
CA SER A 210 23.44 6.02 6.90
C SER A 210 22.14 6.18 7.69
N SER A 211 22.22 7.01 8.72
CA SER A 211 21.12 7.83 9.20
C SER A 211 20.68 8.69 8.01
N GLN A 212 19.98 8.06 7.06
CA GLN A 212 19.02 8.72 6.21
C GLN A 212 18.09 9.39 7.21
N ARG A 213 18.33 10.67 7.47
CA ARG A 213 17.40 11.57 8.13
C ARG A 213 16.03 11.20 7.56
N GLN A 214 15.18 10.59 8.38
CA GLN A 214 13.83 10.19 8.01
C GLN A 214 13.17 11.48 7.55
N ARG A 215 13.18 11.73 6.23
CA ARG A 215 12.27 12.71 5.65
C ARG A 215 10.92 12.20 6.12
N GLN A 216 10.25 12.99 6.97
CA GLN A 216 8.89 12.70 7.43
C GLN A 216 8.08 12.35 6.19
N ARG A 217 7.91 11.04 5.95
CA ARG A 217 7.16 10.56 4.81
C ARG A 217 5.74 10.90 5.17
N ILE A 218 5.16 11.83 4.42
CA ILE A 218 3.74 12.17 4.56
C ILE A 218 2.96 10.86 4.51
N THR A 219 2.25 10.53 5.59
CA THR A 219 1.38 9.36 5.65
C THR A 219 0.25 9.59 4.65
N ARG A 220 0.29 8.86 3.53
CA ARG A 220 -0.76 8.93 2.52
C ARG A 220 -1.86 7.95 2.88
N VAL A 221 -3.06 8.49 3.09
CA VAL A 221 -4.28 7.71 3.25
C VAL A 221 -4.81 7.34 1.87
N ASN A 222 -5.15 6.07 1.66
CA ASN A 222 -5.74 5.56 0.43
C ASN A 222 -7.18 5.09 0.69
N LEU A 223 -7.94 4.87 -0.39
CA LEU A 223 -9.30 4.34 -0.31
C LEU A 223 -9.39 3.00 0.46
N ARG A 224 -8.38 2.13 0.32
CA ARG A 224 -8.32 0.85 1.05
C ARG A 224 -8.32 1.03 2.57
N ASP A 225 -7.71 2.11 3.08
CA ASP A 225 -7.68 2.38 4.52
C ASP A 225 -9.08 2.77 5.03
N PHE A 226 -9.80 3.55 4.22
CA PHE A 226 -11.19 3.91 4.51
C PHE A 226 -12.15 2.72 4.42
N ILE A 227 -11.98 1.85 3.41
CA ILE A 227 -12.78 0.62 3.29
C ILE A 227 -12.58 -0.26 4.53
N PHE A 228 -11.32 -0.53 4.90
CA PHE A 228 -10.99 -1.31 6.08
C PHE A 228 -11.56 -0.71 7.37
N TYR A 229 -11.46 0.61 7.53
CA TYR A 229 -12.06 1.31 8.67
C TYR A 229 -13.60 1.13 8.70
N MET A 230 -14.27 1.28 7.56
CA MET A 230 -15.73 1.15 7.48
C MET A 230 -16.21 -0.28 7.72
N GLU A 231 -15.43 -1.29 7.34
CA GLU A 231 -15.75 -2.69 7.62
C GLU A 231 -15.73 -3.00 9.13
N GLN A 232 -14.86 -2.33 9.90
CA GLN A 232 -14.76 -2.56 11.34
C GLN A 232 -15.81 -1.80 12.16
N GLU A 233 -16.30 -0.64 11.68
CA GLU A 233 -17.27 0.13 12.43
C GLU A 233 -18.71 -0.35 12.23
N ARG A 234 -19.39 -0.70 13.33
CA ARG A 234 -20.78 -1.19 13.32
C ARG A 234 -21.75 -0.30 12.53
N GLU A 235 -21.56 1.02 12.57
CA GLU A 235 -22.45 1.98 11.93
C GLU A 235 -22.23 2.08 10.41
N THR A 236 -21.02 1.78 9.92
CA THR A 236 -20.65 1.94 8.51
C THR A 236 -20.46 0.61 7.78
N ALA A 237 -20.33 -0.50 8.51
CA ALA A 237 -20.15 -1.86 7.98
C ALA A 237 -21.29 -2.35 7.08
N HIS A 238 -22.50 -1.80 7.24
CA HIS A 238 -23.67 -2.11 6.40
C HIS A 238 -24.16 -0.89 5.61
N SER A 239 -23.33 0.15 5.50
CA SER A 239 -23.71 1.37 4.79
C SER A 239 -23.68 1.17 3.27
N LEU A 240 -24.60 1.85 2.56
CA LEU A 240 -24.56 1.93 1.10
C LEU A 240 -23.25 2.55 0.58
N LEU A 241 -22.59 3.37 1.40
CA LEU A 241 -21.34 4.01 1.05
C LEU A 241 -20.20 2.99 0.97
N LEU A 242 -20.11 2.05 1.92
CA LEU A 242 -19.17 0.94 1.87
C LEU A 242 -19.45 0.04 0.66
N TYR A 243 -20.72 -0.33 0.43
CA TYR A 243 -21.08 -1.16 -0.73
C TYR A 243 -20.66 -0.52 -2.06
N ARG A 244 -20.88 0.78 -2.22
CA ARG A 244 -20.42 1.52 -3.42
C ARG A 244 -18.90 1.63 -3.51
N ALA A 245 -18.19 1.66 -2.39
CA ALA A 245 -16.73 1.71 -2.37
C ALA A 245 -16.10 0.37 -2.78
N LEU A 246 -16.75 -0.76 -2.45
CA LEU A 246 -16.29 -2.11 -2.80
C LEU A 246 -16.52 -2.47 -4.28
N LEU A 247 -17.46 -1.80 -4.95
CA LEU A 247 -17.79 -2.02 -6.37
C LEU A 247 -16.90 -1.23 -7.35
N LYS A 248 -15.90 -0.49 -6.85
CA LYS A 248 -14.95 0.27 -7.66
C LYS A 248 -13.59 -0.41 -7.72
#